data_AF-A0A094KBS8-F1
#
_entry.id   AF-A0A094KBS8-F1
#
_cell.length_a   1.000
_cell.length_b   1.000
_cell.length_c   1.000
_cell.angle_alpha   90.00
_cell.angle_beta   90.00
_cell.angle_gamma   90.00
#
_symmetry.space_group_name_H-M   'P 1'
#
loop_
_entity.id
_entity.type
_entity.pdbx_description
1 polymer ?
#
loop_
_entity_poly.entity_id
_entity_poly.type
_entity_poly.pdbx_seq_one_letter_code
_entity_poly.pdbx_strand_id
1 'polypeptide(L)'
;EGVVDIYNCVKTLCSRRINMIQTEEQYVFIHDAILEACLCGETSIPASEFKPTYKEMVRIEPQSNSSQLREEFQTLNSVTPHLDVEECSIALLPRNRERNRSMDVLPPDRCLPFLISVDGDSNNYINAALTD
;
A
#
# COMPACT_ATOMS: atom_id res chain seq x y z
N GLU A 1 23.04 -13.68 -3.03
CA GLU A 1 23.49 -12.81 -4.14
C GLU A 1 22.68 -11.52 -4.06
N GLY A 2 23.31 -10.36 -3.88
CA GLY A 2 22.61 -9.07 -3.65
C GLY A 2 22.13 -8.41 -4.95
N VAL A 3 21.75 -9.19 -5.95
CA VAL A 3 21.38 -8.72 -7.30
C VAL A 3 20.16 -9.49 -7.77
N VAL A 4 19.19 -8.79 -8.35
CA VAL A 4 17.97 -9.38 -8.94
C VAL A 4 18.01 -9.15 -10.45
N ASP A 5 17.91 -10.24 -11.22
CA ASP A 5 17.84 -10.19 -12.69
C ASP A 5 16.46 -10.68 -13.18
N ILE A 6 15.49 -9.76 -13.10
CA ILE A 6 14.10 -10.04 -13.47
C ILE A 6 14.01 -10.40 -14.95
N TYR A 7 14.73 -9.68 -15.82
CA TYR A 7 14.70 -9.88 -17.26
C TYR A 7 15.12 -11.31 -17.65
N ASN A 8 16.30 -11.76 -17.22
CA ASN A 8 16.79 -13.09 -17.60
C ASN A 8 15.97 -14.21 -16.93
N CYS A 9 15.41 -13.95 -15.74
CA CYS A 9 14.47 -14.87 -15.10
C CYS A 9 13.21 -15.05 -15.96
N VAL A 10 12.54 -13.95 -16.33
CA VAL A 10 11.33 -13.96 -17.19
C VAL A 10 11.63 -14.61 -18.54
N LYS A 11 12.75 -14.27 -19.17
CA LYS A 11 13.21 -14.89 -20.44
C LYS A 11 13.37 -16.40 -20.30
N THR A 12 13.91 -16.88 -19.19
CA THR A 12 14.09 -18.31 -18.90
C THR A 12 12.76 -19.01 -18.65
N LEU A 13 11.82 -18.37 -17.97
CA LEU A 13 10.48 -18.92 -17.77
C LEU A 13 9.75 -19.08 -19.10
N CYS A 14 9.80 -18.06 -19.97
CA CYS A 14 9.18 -18.08 -21.29
C CYS A 14 9.78 -19.13 -22.24
N SER A 15 11.05 -19.53 -22.05
CA SER A 15 11.64 -20.61 -22.85
C SER A 15 11.14 -22.00 -22.45
N ARG A 16 10.65 -22.17 -21.21
CA ARG A 16 10.11 -23.44 -20.71
C ARG A 16 8.60 -23.55 -20.90
N ARG A 17 7.87 -22.43 -20.78
CA ARG A 17 6.43 -22.35 -20.99
C ARG A 17 6.09 -21.02 -21.62
N ILE A 18 5.43 -21.07 -22.77
CA ILE A 18 4.95 -19.85 -23.44
C ILE A 18 4.01 -19.09 -22.50
N ASN A 19 4.01 -17.76 -22.61
CA ASN A 19 3.06 -16.87 -21.93
C ASN A 19 3.15 -16.91 -20.38
N MET A 20 4.35 -17.10 -19.82
CA MET A 20 4.59 -17.06 -18.36
C MET A 20 4.39 -15.65 -17.76
N ILE A 21 4.63 -14.59 -18.53
CA ILE A 21 4.31 -13.19 -18.20
C ILE A 21 3.79 -12.58 -19.51
N GLN A 22 2.54 -12.13 -19.52
CA GLN A 22 1.81 -11.82 -20.76
C GLN A 22 1.62 -10.34 -20.99
N THR A 23 1.59 -9.54 -19.92
CA THR A 23 1.32 -8.11 -20.01
C THR A 23 2.42 -7.29 -19.36
N GLU A 24 2.50 -6.03 -19.75
CA GLU A 24 3.44 -5.07 -19.17
C GLU A 24 3.16 -4.88 -17.67
N GLU A 25 1.88 -4.80 -17.29
CA GLU A 25 1.46 -4.60 -15.90
C GLU A 25 1.89 -5.76 -15.00
N GLN A 26 1.86 -7.00 -15.50
CA GLN A 26 2.39 -8.16 -14.77
C GLN A 26 3.91 -8.07 -14.58
N TYR A 27 4.62 -7.59 -15.59
CA TYR A 27 6.07 -7.42 -15.52
C TYR A 27 6.45 -6.31 -14.52
N VAL A 28 5.75 -5.17 -14.56
CA VAL A 28 5.88 -4.07 -13.59
C VAL A 28 5.57 -4.55 -12.18
N PHE A 29 4.48 -5.31 -11.99
CA PHE A 29 4.13 -5.87 -10.69
C PHE A 29 5.23 -6.77 -10.09
N ILE A 30 5.96 -7.53 -10.92
CA ILE A 30 7.09 -8.33 -10.43
C ILE A 30 8.22 -7.44 -9.90
N HIS A 31 8.49 -6.32 -10.57
CA HIS A 31 9.45 -5.33 -10.09
C HIS A 31 9.02 -4.73 -8.75
N ASP A 32 7.75 -4.33 -8.64
CA ASP A 32 7.19 -3.73 -7.42
C ASP A 32 7.20 -4.73 -6.25
N ALA A 33 6.77 -5.97 -6.48
CA ALA A 33 6.72 -7.01 -5.44
C ALA A 33 8.12 -7.36 -4.92
N ILE A 34 9.13 -7.41 -5.80
CA ILE A 34 10.51 -7.66 -5.38
C ILE A 34 11.08 -6.45 -4.64
N LEU A 35 10.80 -5.24 -5.12
CA LEU A 35 11.23 -4.02 -4.44
C LEU A 35 10.65 -3.94 -3.03
N GLU A 36 9.36 -4.22 -2.87
CA GLU A 36 8.69 -4.28 -1.56
C GLU A 36 9.34 -5.32 -0.65
N ALA A 37 9.58 -6.54 -1.14
CA ALA A 37 10.24 -7.58 -0.36
C ALA A 37 11.68 -7.17 0.07
N CYS A 38 12.40 -6.44 -0.78
CA CYS A 38 13.73 -5.92 -0.46
C CYS A 38 13.71 -4.78 0.58
N LEU A 39 12.67 -3.93 0.55
CA LEU A 39 12.54 -2.80 1.48
C LEU A 39 11.95 -3.21 2.83
N CYS A 40 10.91 -4.04 2.83
CA CYS A 40 10.15 -4.41 4.02
C CYS A 40 10.75 -5.62 4.76
N GLY A 41 11.28 -6.60 4.03
CA GLY A 41 11.72 -7.87 4.62
C GLY A 41 10.58 -8.67 5.29
N GLU A 42 10.94 -9.58 6.20
CA GLU A 42 9.99 -10.36 7.01
C GLU A 42 9.70 -9.62 8.32
N THR A 43 8.46 -9.18 8.50
CA THR A 43 8.00 -8.42 9.68
C THR A 43 7.04 -9.21 10.57
N SER A 44 6.71 -10.45 10.21
CA SER A 44 5.83 -11.31 11.01
C SER A 44 6.54 -11.74 12.29
N ILE A 45 5.88 -11.56 13.43
CA ILE A 45 6.40 -11.99 14.73
C ILE A 45 5.47 -13.07 15.31
N PRO A 46 5.97 -14.30 15.58
CA PRO A 46 5.20 -15.30 16.29
C PRO A 46 4.70 -14.76 17.64
N ALA A 47 3.45 -15.05 18.01
CA ALA A 47 2.85 -14.51 19.23
C ALA A 47 3.65 -14.81 20.50
N SER A 48 4.35 -15.96 20.55
CA SER A 48 5.26 -16.36 21.63
C SER A 48 6.48 -15.45 21.78
N GLU A 49 6.91 -14.82 20.69
CA GLU A 49 8.13 -14.01 20.59
C GLU A 49 7.84 -12.51 20.61
N PHE A 50 6.57 -12.10 20.49
CA PHE A 50 6.20 -10.69 20.42
C PHE A 50 6.78 -9.84 21.56
N LYS A 51 6.66 -10.29 22.81
CA LYS A 51 7.14 -9.53 23.98
C LYS A 51 8.64 -9.22 23.96
N PRO A 52 9.54 -10.22 23.80
CA PRO A 52 10.97 -9.93 23.69
C PRO A 52 11.31 -9.14 22.43
N THR A 53 10.72 -9.46 21.26
CA THR A 53 11.01 -8.75 20.01
C THR A 53 10.62 -7.27 20.10
N TYR A 54 9.41 -6.97 20.57
CA TYR A 54 8.95 -5.58 20.71
C TYR A 54 9.84 -4.74 21.65
N LYS A 55 10.37 -5.34 22.74
CA LYS A 55 11.31 -4.65 23.64
C LYS A 55 12.59 -4.22 22.94
N GLU A 56 13.12 -5.05 22.05
CA GLU A 56 14.27 -4.66 21.25
C GLU A 56 13.89 -3.64 20.16
N MET A 57 12.72 -3.79 19.53
CA MET A 57 12.28 -2.87 18.46
C MET A 57 12.13 -1.41 18.91
N VAL A 58 11.76 -1.17 20.17
CA VAL A 58 11.62 0.18 20.75
C VAL A 58 12.93 0.73 21.32
N ARG A 59 13.97 -0.09 21.42
CA ARG A 59 15.26 0.33 21.95
C ARG A 59 15.90 1.33 20.98
N ILE A 60 16.32 2.47 21.52
CA ILE A 60 16.99 3.51 20.74
C ILE A 60 18.47 3.14 20.60
N GLU A 61 18.95 3.10 19.37
CA GLU A 61 20.36 2.95 19.06
C GLU A 61 21.09 4.28 19.23
N PRO A 62 22.15 4.35 20.06
CA PRO A 62 22.85 5.61 20.31
C PRO A 62 23.51 6.24 19.07
N GLN A 63 23.82 5.43 18.05
CA GLN A 63 24.52 5.90 16.84
C GLN A 63 23.57 6.60 15.86
N SER A 64 22.36 6.08 15.68
CA SER A 64 21.36 6.63 14.76
C SER A 64 20.33 7.53 15.44
N ASN A 65 20.23 7.48 16.78
CA ASN A 65 19.14 8.08 17.56
C ASN A 65 17.75 7.66 17.01
N SER A 66 17.67 6.41 16.55
CA SER A 66 16.48 5.77 16.00
C SER A 66 16.27 4.41 16.66
N SER A 67 15.10 3.81 16.45
CA SER A 67 14.79 2.45 16.86
C SER A 67 14.27 1.69 15.64
N GLN A 68 14.34 0.37 15.66
CA GLN A 68 13.83 -0.46 14.56
C GLN A 68 12.34 -0.15 14.26
N LEU A 69 11.50 0.01 15.30
CA LEU A 69 10.10 0.37 15.10
C LEU A 69 9.91 1.71 14.35
N ARG A 70 10.81 2.67 14.59
CA ARG A 70 10.78 3.96 13.90
C ARG A 70 11.22 3.82 12.43
N GLU A 71 12.22 3.00 12.19
CA GLU A 71 12.72 2.70 10.84
C GLU A 71 11.67 1.95 10.01
N GLU A 72 10.97 0.98 10.61
CA GLU A 72 9.83 0.30 9.97
C GLU A 72 8.70 1.30 9.65
N PHE A 73 8.37 2.19 10.58
CA PHE A 73 7.39 3.24 10.32
C PHE A 73 7.81 4.21 9.19
N GLN A 74 9.10 4.51 9.06
CA GLN A 74 9.61 5.31 7.94
C GLN A 74 9.55 4.55 6.61
N THR A 75 9.81 3.24 6.64
CA THR A 75 9.69 2.36 5.49
C THR A 75 8.26 2.36 4.95
N LEU A 76 7.26 2.31 5.83
CA LEU A 76 5.84 2.43 5.44
C LEU A 76 5.57 3.67 4.58
N ASN A 77 6.14 4.83 4.93
CA ASN A 77 5.96 6.06 4.13
C ASN A 77 6.63 5.98 2.74
N SER A 78 7.61 5.10 2.56
CA SER A 78 8.32 4.94 1.29
C SER A 78 7.65 3.93 0.37
N VAL A 79 6.99 2.91 0.93
CA VAL A 79 6.33 1.84 0.16
C VAL A 79 4.83 2.08 -0.02
N THR A 80 4.21 2.94 0.80
CA THR A 80 2.80 3.31 0.63
C THR A 80 2.66 4.18 -0.62
N PRO A 81 1.92 3.75 -1.65
CA PRO A 81 1.70 4.56 -2.84
C PRO A 81 1.04 5.89 -2.47
N HIS A 82 1.54 6.98 -3.04
CA HIS A 82 0.85 8.26 -2.95
C HIS A 82 -0.50 8.17 -3.65
N LEU A 83 -1.53 8.68 -2.99
CA LEU A 83 -2.86 8.78 -3.57
C LEU A 83 -2.95 10.07 -4.38
N ASP A 84 -3.12 9.95 -5.69
CA ASP A 84 -3.23 11.10 -6.56
C ASP A 84 -4.60 11.77 -6.41
N VAL A 85 -4.65 13.09 -6.63
CA VAL A 85 -5.88 13.89 -6.48
C VAL A 85 -6.95 13.43 -7.48
N GLU A 86 -6.51 13.00 -8.66
CA GLU A 86 -7.32 12.43 -9.73
C GLU A 86 -8.03 11.14 -9.30
N GLU A 87 -7.46 10.39 -8.36
CA GLU A 87 -8.05 9.18 -7.81
C GLU A 87 -9.13 9.47 -6.75
N CYS A 88 -9.34 10.74 -6.38
CA CYS A 88 -10.36 11.18 -5.41
C CYS A 88 -11.45 12.04 -6.07
N SER A 89 -11.67 11.87 -7.38
CA SER A 89 -12.50 12.79 -8.18
C SER A 89 -13.94 12.91 -7.67
N ILE A 90 -14.51 11.82 -7.14
CA ILE A 90 -15.89 11.80 -6.62
C ILE A 90 -15.99 12.61 -5.32
N ALA A 91 -15.00 12.46 -4.43
CA ALA A 91 -14.93 13.19 -3.17
C ALA A 91 -14.80 14.71 -3.38
N LEU A 92 -14.18 15.12 -4.50
CA LEU A 92 -13.92 16.52 -4.86
C LEU A 92 -15.10 17.24 -5.53
N LEU A 93 -16.15 16.51 -5.93
CA LEU A 93 -17.34 17.08 -6.54
C LEU A 93 -17.93 18.19 -5.65
N PRO A 94 -18.39 19.34 -6.20
CA PRO A 94 -18.91 20.45 -5.40
C PRO A 94 -19.98 20.05 -4.38
N ARG A 95 -20.88 19.12 -4.76
CA ARG A 95 -21.95 18.57 -3.89
C ARG A 95 -21.45 17.73 -2.71
N ASN A 96 -20.20 17.26 -2.75
CA ASN A 96 -19.60 16.36 -1.77
C ASN A 96 -18.60 17.06 -0.85
N ARG A 97 -18.14 18.28 -1.18
CA ARG A 97 -17.12 19.01 -0.40
C ARG A 97 -17.52 19.21 1.06
N GLU A 98 -18.76 19.62 1.31
CA GLU A 98 -19.29 19.82 2.66
C GLU A 98 -19.52 18.52 3.44
N ARG A 99 -19.44 17.36 2.76
CA ARG A 99 -19.52 16.03 3.37
C ARG A 99 -18.15 15.49 3.78
N ASN A 100 -17.07 16.23 3.49
CA ASN A 100 -15.71 15.91 3.92
C ASN A 100 -15.35 16.76 5.13
N ARG A 101 -14.87 16.12 6.20
CA ARG A 101 -14.37 16.84 7.38
C ARG A 101 -13.04 17.54 7.09
N SER A 102 -12.19 16.93 6.27
CA SER A 102 -10.92 17.47 5.81
C SER A 102 -10.77 17.19 4.32
N MET A 103 -10.22 18.16 3.58
CA MET A 103 -9.88 17.99 2.17
C MET A 103 -8.52 17.33 1.96
N ASP A 104 -7.73 17.17 3.03
CA ASP A 104 -6.45 16.45 3.02
C ASP A 104 -6.64 14.94 3.24
N VAL A 105 -7.86 14.51 3.56
CA VAL A 105 -8.20 13.11 3.88
C VAL A 105 -9.43 12.73 3.06
N LEU A 106 -9.19 12.28 1.84
CA LEU A 106 -10.22 11.87 0.89
C LEU A 106 -10.08 10.38 0.56
N PRO A 107 -11.19 9.67 0.38
CA PRO A 107 -11.16 8.27 -0.02
C PRO A 107 -10.85 8.14 -1.52
N PRO A 108 -10.08 7.11 -1.92
CA PRO A 108 -9.91 6.78 -3.33
C PRO A 108 -11.24 6.31 -3.93
N ASP A 109 -11.52 6.70 -5.17
CA ASP A 109 -12.72 6.36 -5.92
C ASP A 109 -12.90 4.84 -6.03
N ARG A 110 -11.79 4.08 -6.16
CA ARG A 110 -11.79 2.60 -6.22
C ARG A 110 -12.30 1.91 -4.96
N CYS A 111 -12.29 2.59 -3.81
CA CYS A 111 -12.69 2.03 -2.52
C CYS A 111 -13.95 2.70 -1.95
N LEU A 112 -14.59 3.61 -2.69
CA LEU A 112 -15.74 4.36 -2.18
C LEU A 112 -16.97 3.45 -1.96
N PRO A 113 -17.55 3.43 -0.75
CA PRO A 113 -18.84 2.82 -0.54
C PRO A 113 -19.94 3.79 -1.00
N PHE A 114 -20.87 3.30 -1.82
CA PHE A 114 -22.04 4.08 -2.24
C PHE A 114 -23.24 3.75 -1.35
N LEU A 115 -23.85 4.80 -0.78
CA LEU A 115 -25.05 4.68 0.04
C LEU A 115 -26.29 4.48 -0.83
N ILE A 116 -27.22 3.69 -0.33
CA ILE A 116 -28.55 3.53 -0.93
C ILE A 116 -29.53 4.33 -0.07
N SER A 117 -30.21 5.30 -0.68
CA SER A 117 -31.26 6.09 -0.03
C SER A 117 -32.64 5.54 -0.39
N VAL A 118 -33.47 5.31 0.61
CA VAL A 118 -34.87 4.86 0.46
C VAL A 118 -35.86 6.03 0.37
N ASP A 119 -35.45 7.21 0.83
CA ASP A 119 -36.32 8.38 1.02
C ASP A 119 -36.18 9.44 -0.09
N GLY A 120 -35.45 9.13 -1.16
CA GLY A 120 -35.28 10.02 -2.31
C GLY A 120 -34.18 11.08 -2.16
N ASP A 121 -33.38 11.05 -1.08
CA ASP A 121 -32.14 11.82 -1.05
C ASP A 121 -31.18 11.26 -2.11
N SER A 122 -30.81 12.11 -3.06
CA SER A 122 -29.98 11.73 -4.21
C SER A 122 -28.49 11.64 -3.89
N ASN A 123 -28.06 12.09 -2.70
CA ASN A 123 -26.66 12.05 -2.34
C ASN A 123 -26.27 10.67 -1.79
N ASN A 124 -25.58 9.88 -2.60
CA ASN A 124 -25.08 8.56 -2.26
C ASN A 124 -23.63 8.55 -1.74
N TYR A 125 -23.04 9.72 -1.51
CA TYR A 125 -21.65 9.86 -1.11
C TYR A 125 -21.47 9.90 0.41
N ILE A 126 -20.45 9.19 0.89
CA ILE A 126 -19.89 9.31 2.24
C ILE A 126 -18.36 9.26 2.14
N ASN A 127 -17.68 10.07 2.94
CA ASN A 127 -16.23 10.00 3.08
C ASN A 127 -15.87 8.77 3.94
N ALA A 128 -15.74 7.62 3.28
CA ALA A 128 -15.33 6.35 3.84
C ALA A 128 -14.64 5.51 2.77
N ALA A 129 -13.87 4.50 3.16
CA ALA A 129 -13.23 3.57 2.24
C ALA A 129 -13.51 2.13 2.67
N LEU A 130 -13.83 1.27 1.71
CA LEU A 130 -13.81 -0.17 1.88
C LEU A 130 -12.35 -0.63 2.03
N THR A 131 -12.09 -1.41 3.05
CA THR A 131 -10.79 -2.05 3.32
C THR A 131 -11.02 -3.55 3.48
N ASP A 132 -10.05 -4.33 3.03
CA ASP A 132 -9.96 -5.76 3.33
C ASP A 132 -9.57 -5.99 4.80
#